data_AF-A0A2D9TB94-F1
#
_entry.id   AF-A0A2D9TB94-F1
#
_cell.length_a   1.000
_cell.length_b   1.000
_cell.length_c   1.000
_cell.angle_alpha   90.00
_cell.angle_beta   90.00
_cell.angle_gamma   90.00
#
_symmetry.space_group_name_H-M   'P 1'
#
loop_
_entity.id
_entity.type
_entity.pdbx_description
1 polymer ?
#
loop_
_entity_poly.entity_id
_entity_poly.type
_entity_poly.pdbx_seq_one_letter_code
_entity_poly.pdbx_strand_id
1 'polypeptide(L)' 'MGSMADESTIENRVYLFKDLAAAYLSANPGALKGAERDAGLAALADLAFVACTLADTEDLDPAEAAKRVRKAP' A
#
# COMPACT_ATOMS: atom_id res chain seq x y z
N MET A 1 -2.37 -13.92 -23.41
CA MET A 1 -3.65 -13.61 -22.74
C MET A 1 -3.36 -13.47 -21.26
N GLY A 2 -3.24 -12.24 -20.74
CA GLY A 2 -3.34 -12.00 -19.30
C GLY A 2 -4.80 -12.15 -18.90
N SER A 3 -5.06 -12.78 -17.75
CA SER A 3 -6.43 -12.99 -17.28
C SER A 3 -7.01 -11.66 -16.80
N MET A 4 -8.29 -11.37 -17.07
CA MET A 4 -8.98 -10.20 -16.49
C MET A 4 -8.87 -10.14 -14.95
N ALA A 5 -8.62 -11.28 -14.30
CA ALA A 5 -8.32 -11.36 -12.87
C ALA A 5 -7.00 -10.69 -12.47
N ASP A 6 -5.97 -10.78 -13.32
CA ASP A 6 -4.66 -10.14 -13.08
C ASP A 6 -4.77 -8.62 -13.23
N GLU A 7 -5.61 -8.15 -14.17
CA GLU A 7 -5.90 -6.73 -14.37
C GLU A 7 -6.68 -6.15 -13.18
N SER A 8 -7.68 -6.88 -12.67
CA SER A 8 -8.46 -6.50 -11.48
C SER A 8 -7.60 -6.40 -10.22
N THR A 9 -6.67 -7.33 -10.01
CA THR A 9 -5.76 -7.27 -8.85
C THR A 9 -4.72 -6.17 -8.98
N ILE A 10 -4.21 -5.86 -10.18
CA ILE A 10 -3.28 -4.74 -10.39
C ILE A 10 -3.98 -3.39 -10.18
N GLU A 11 -5.19 -3.22 -10.70
CA GLU A 11 -5.99 -2.02 -10.49
C GLU A 11 -6.28 -1.80 -9.01
N ASN A 12 -6.67 -2.86 -8.28
CA ASN A 12 -6.89 -2.80 -6.83
C ASN A 12 -5.64 -2.34 -6.07
N ARG A 13 -4.43 -2.81 -6.43
CA ARG A 13 -3.16 -2.36 -5.81
C ARG A 13 -2.93 -0.87 -5.98
N VAL A 14 -3.11 -0.37 -7.20
CA VAL A 14 -2.81 1.02 -7.55
C VAL A 14 -3.81 1.97 -6.89
N TYR A 15 -5.09 1.61 -6.86
CA TYR A 15 -6.12 2.42 -6.18
C TYR A 15 -5.90 2.44 -4.66
N LEU A 16 -5.69 1.27 -4.03
CA LEU A 16 -5.41 1.19 -2.60
C LEU A 16 -4.17 1.99 -2.21
N PHE A 17 -3.08 1.88 -2.98
CA PHE A 17 -1.87 2.67 -2.71
C PHE A 17 -2.14 4.18 -2.83
N LYS A 18 -2.83 4.62 -3.90
CA LYS A 18 -3.14 6.05 -4.11
C LYS A 18 -3.94 6.63 -2.95
N ASP A 19 -4.95 5.91 -2.48
CA ASP A 19 -5.82 6.37 -1.38
C ASP A 19 -5.04 6.44 -0.06
N LEU A 20 -4.24 5.42 0.25
CA LEU A 20 -3.41 5.40 1.45
C LEU A 20 -2.31 6.48 1.42
N ALA A 21 -1.64 6.64 0.28
CA ALA A 21 -0.63 7.67 0.10
C ALA A 21 -1.22 9.08 0.20
N ALA A 22 -2.39 9.32 -0.40
CA ALA A 22 -3.09 10.59 -0.30
C ALA A 22 -3.48 10.92 1.15
N ALA A 23 -3.99 9.94 1.90
CA ALA A 23 -4.30 10.10 3.31
C ALA A 23 -3.04 10.42 4.14
N TYR A 24 -1.94 9.70 3.91
CA TYR A 24 -0.67 9.92 4.60
C TYR A 24 -0.09 11.31 4.33
N LEU A 25 -0.06 11.75 3.07
CA LEU A 25 0.46 13.07 2.70
C LEU A 25 -0.42 14.21 3.20
N SER A 26 -1.73 14.00 3.28
CA SER A 26 -2.66 14.97 3.86
C SER A 26 -2.44 15.13 5.36
N ALA A 27 -2.16 14.04 6.08
CA ALA A 27 -1.81 14.07 7.50
C ALA A 27 -0.38 14.61 7.75
N ASN A 28 0.52 14.49 6.77
CA ASN A 28 1.93 14.86 6.88
C ASN A 28 2.36 15.79 5.72
N PRO A 29 1.90 17.05 5.67
CA PRO A 29 2.10 17.96 4.54
C PRO A 29 3.57 18.33 4.25
N GLY A 30 4.50 17.97 5.14
CA GLY A 30 5.94 18.14 4.99
C GLY A 30 6.72 16.87 4.64
N ALA A 31 6.08 15.70 4.63
CA ALA A 31 6.77 14.39 4.58
C ALA A 31 7.69 14.22 3.36
N LEU A 32 7.47 14.94 2.26
CA LEU A 32 8.28 14.83 1.05
C LEU A 32 9.25 16.01 0.83
N LYS A 33 9.54 16.78 1.88
CA LYS A 33 10.33 18.02 1.80
C LYS A 33 11.42 18.06 2.87
N GLY A 34 12.54 18.71 2.53
CA GLY A 34 13.62 18.99 3.48
C GLY A 34 14.17 17.73 4.14
N ALA A 35 14.40 17.81 5.45
CA ALA A 35 14.95 16.71 6.25
C ALA A 35 14.01 15.50 6.39
N GLU A 36 12.70 15.69 6.22
CA GLU A 36 11.71 14.63 6.39
C GLU A 36 11.53 13.75 5.14
N ARG A 37 12.12 14.17 4.00
CA ARG A 37 11.91 13.54 2.70
C ARG A 37 12.19 12.03 2.71
N ASP A 38 13.30 11.62 3.33
CA ASP A 38 13.71 10.21 3.32
C ASP A 38 12.76 9.36 4.17
N ALA A 39 12.33 9.89 5.32
CA ALA A 39 11.33 9.24 6.17
C ALA A 39 9.96 9.15 5.47
N GLY A 40 9.54 10.19 4.75
CA GLY A 40 8.31 10.16 3.97
C GLY A 40 8.36 9.19 2.80
N LEU A 41 9.50 9.07 2.12
CA LEU A 41 9.70 8.06 1.07
C LEU A 41 9.66 6.64 1.64
N ALA A 42 10.27 6.41 2.81
CA ALA A 42 10.19 5.13 3.50
C ALA A 42 8.74 4.76 3.85
N ALA A 43 7.98 5.70 4.42
CA ALA A 43 6.56 5.49 4.72
C ALA A 43 5.73 5.18 3.47
N LEU A 44 6.00 5.85 2.34
CA LEU A 44 5.33 5.52 1.08
C LEU A 44 5.69 4.12 0.56
N ALA A 45 6.93 3.67 0.77
CA ALA A 45 7.34 2.31 0.42
C ALA A 45 6.58 1.27 1.26
N ASP A 46 6.41 1.51 2.56
CA ASP A 46 5.62 0.65 3.44
C ASP A 46 4.15 0.58 3.01
N LEU A 47 3.55 1.73 2.66
CA LEU A 47 2.17 1.76 2.16
C LEU A 47 2.01 1.02 0.82
N ALA A 48 3.01 1.10 -0.07
CA ALA A 48 3.01 0.32 -1.30
C ALA A 48 3.06 -1.19 -1.01
N PHE A 49 3.88 -1.61 -0.04
CA PHE A 49 3.92 -3.00 0.41
C PHE A 49 2.57 -3.46 0.97
N VAL A 50 1.92 -2.65 1.81
CA VAL A 50 0.60 -2.95 2.37
C VAL A 50 -0.44 -3.09 1.27
N ALA A 51 -0.48 -2.16 0.32
CA ALA A 51 -1.44 -2.20 -0.80
C ALA A 51 -1.25 -3.44 -1.67
N CYS A 52 0.00 -3.81 -1.98
CA CYS A 52 0.32 -5.05 -2.68
C CYS A 52 -0.12 -6.29 -1.90
N THR A 53 0.24 -6.35 -0.61
CA THR A 53 -0.08 -7.50 0.23
C THR A 53 -1.58 -7.70 0.39
N LEU A 54 -2.35 -6.62 0.57
CA LEU A 54 -3.81 -6.70 0.69
C LEU A 54 -4.46 -7.15 -0.63
N ALA A 55 -4.01 -6.63 -1.77
CA ALA A 55 -4.52 -7.09 -3.06
C ALA A 55 -4.15 -8.56 -3.34
N ASP A 56 -2.95 -8.99 -2.95
CA ASP A 56 -2.50 -10.39 -3.03
C ASP A 56 -3.24 -11.33 -2.06
N THR A 57 -4.00 -10.77 -1.11
CA THR A 57 -4.73 -11.51 -0.08
C THR A 57 -6.22 -11.21 -0.08
N GLU A 58 -6.77 -10.73 -1.21
CA GLU A 58 -8.19 -10.37 -1.33
C GLU A 58 -9.15 -11.54 -1.03
N ASP A 59 -8.69 -12.78 -1.24
CA ASP A 59 -9.44 -14.00 -0.93
C ASP A 59 -9.33 -14.47 0.53
N LEU A 60 -8.47 -13.83 1.35
CA LEU A 60 -8.29 -14.18 2.75
C LEU A 60 -9.29 -13.46 3.65
N ASP A 61 -9.53 -14.04 4.82
CA ASP A 61 -10.23 -13.31 5.86
C ASP A 61 -9.38 -12.11 6.35
N PRO A 62 -10.02 -11.04 6.85
CA PRO A 62 -9.30 -9.84 7.29
C PRO A 62 -8.26 -10.09 8.40
N ALA A 63 -8.46 -11.09 9.25
CA ALA A 63 -7.53 -11.40 10.34
C ALA A 63 -6.26 -12.09 9.82
N GLU A 64 -6.39 -12.91 8.79
CA GLU A 64 -5.29 -13.56 8.08
C GLU A 64 -4.49 -12.58 7.21
N ALA A 65 -5.18 -11.71 6.47
CA ALA A 65 -4.55 -10.63 5.73
C ALA A 65 -3.75 -9.70 6.67
N ALA A 66 -4.32 -9.33 7.81
CA ALA A 66 -3.65 -8.52 8.83
C ALA A 66 -2.40 -9.19 9.41
N LYS A 67 -2.41 -10.52 9.59
CA LYS A 67 -1.21 -11.27 10.02
C LYS A 67 -0.09 -11.21 8.98
N ARG A 68 -0.41 -11.16 7.68
CA ARG A 68 0.61 -11.05 6.61
C ARG A 68 1.23 -9.66 6.57
N VAL A 69 0.42 -8.62 6.67
CA VAL A 69 0.90 -7.23 6.74
C VAL A 69 1.80 -7.02 7.97
N ARG A 70 1.40 -7.50 9.15
CA ARG A 70 2.14 -7.32 10.41
C ARG A 70 3.40 -8.20 10.56
N LYS A 71 3.58 -9.19 9.69
CA LYS A 71 4.79 -10.02 9.64
C LYS A 71 5.88 -9.46 8.72
N ALA A 72 5.60 -8.35 8.04
CA ALA A 72 6.61 -7.62 7.30
C ALA A 72 7.73 -7.17 8.27
N PRO A 73 9.01 -7.27 7.85
CA PRO A 73 10.16 -6.97 8.68
C PRO A 73 10.20 -5.51 9.17
#